data_AF-A0A966ZDZ6-F1
#
_entry.id   AF-A0A966ZDZ6-F1
#
_cell.length_a   1.000
_cell.length_b   1.000
_cell.length_c   1.000
_cell.angle_alpha   90.00
_cell.angle_beta   90.00
_cell.angle_gamma   90.00
#
_symmetry.space_group_name_H-M   'P 1'
#
loop_
_entity.id
_entity.type
_entity.pdbx_description
1 polymer ?
#
loop_
_entity_poly.entity_id
_entity_poly.type
_entity_poly.pdbx_seq_one_letter_code
_entity_poly.pdbx_strand_id
1 'polypeptide(L)' 'FLGDNRDNSNDSRYIGPVERKLLIGSAHHVAVSLDGSWMRHWGRTGERIQ' A
#
# COMPACT_ATOMS: atom_id res chain seq x y z
N PHE A 1 -3.71 -3.71 -11.35
CA PHE A 1 -2.90 -3.70 -10.11
C PHE A 1 -3.34 -4.87 -9.24
N LEU A 2 -2.42 -5.48 -8.48
CA LEU A 2 -2.70 -6.63 -7.62
C LEU A 2 -2.16 -6.34 -6.22
N GLY A 3 -3.00 -6.41 -5.18
CA GLY A 3 -2.57 -6.15 -3.80
C GLY A 3 -1.82 -7.35 -3.21
N ASP A 4 -0.86 -7.12 -2.31
CA ASP A 4 -0.02 -8.21 -1.73
C ASP A 4 -0.79 -9.21 -0.86
N ASN A 5 -1.86 -8.77 -0.22
CA ASN A 5 -2.77 -9.67 0.48
C ASN A 5 -3.72 -10.36 -0.52
N ARG A 6 -3.19 -11.36 -1.24
CA ARG A 6 -3.80 -11.95 -2.45
C ARG A 6 -5.22 -12.48 -2.23
N ASP A 7 -5.53 -12.99 -1.04
CA ASP A 7 -6.84 -13.56 -0.71
C ASP A 7 -7.82 -12.53 -0.15
N ASN A 8 -7.34 -11.34 0.19
CA ASN A 8 -8.14 -10.26 0.77
C ASN A 8 -7.83 -8.92 0.10
N SER A 9 -7.90 -8.91 -1.24
CA SER A 9 -7.72 -7.72 -2.06
C SER A 9 -8.76 -7.67 -3.18
N ASN A 10 -9.56 -6.61 -3.20
CA ASN A 10 -10.49 -6.33 -4.30
C ASN A 10 -9.76 -5.53 -5.39
N ASP A 11 -8.97 -6.25 -6.18
CA ASP A 11 -8.06 -5.67 -7.16
C ASP A 11 -8.49 -5.99 -8.61
N SER A 12 -7.61 -5.76 -9.57
CA SER A 12 -7.92 -5.88 -11.00
C SER A 12 -8.41 -7.27 -11.44
N ARG A 13 -8.24 -8.32 -10.61
CA ARG A 13 -8.87 -9.65 -10.86
C ARG A 13 -10.40 -9.59 -10.81
N TYR A 14 -10.97 -8.63 -10.07
CA TYR A 14 -12.42 -8.48 -9.87
C TYR A 14 -12.99 -7.23 -10.54
N ILE A 15 -12.26 -6.10 -10.55
CA ILE A 15 -12.76 -4.81 -11.06
C ILE A 15 -12.19 -4.40 -12.43
N GLY A 16 -11.29 -5.20 -13.00
CA GLY A 16 -10.67 -4.92 -14.30
C GLY A 16 -9.46 -3.98 -14.25
N PRO A 17 -8.95 -3.56 -15.42
CA PRO A 17 -7.78 -2.70 -15.53
C PRO A 17 -8.09 -1.26 -15.09
N VAL A 18 -7.05 -0.53 -14.67
CA VAL A 18 -7.15 0.88 -14.27
C VAL A 18 -6.65 1.77 -15.39
N GLU A 19 -7.42 2.80 -15.74
CA GLU A 19 -7.04 3.77 -16.77
C GLU A 19 -5.79 4.58 -16.38
N ARG A 20 -4.90 4.83 -17.35
CA ARG A 20 -3.63 5.56 -17.16
C ARG A 20 -3.81 6.92 -16.48
N LYS A 21 -4.90 7.63 -16.81
CA LYS A 21 -5.21 8.97 -16.28
C LYS A 21 -5.51 9.00 -14.79
N LEU A 22 -5.81 7.85 -14.19
CA LEU A 22 -6.11 7.70 -12.77
C LEU A 22 -4.84 7.45 -11.92
N LEU A 23 -3.67 7.30 -12.56
CA LEU A 23 -2.41 7.05 -11.85
C LEU A 23 -1.82 8.36 -11.33
N ILE A 24 -1.66 8.45 -10.01
CA ILE A 24 -1.20 9.67 -9.33
C ILE A 24 0.32 9.64 -9.07
N GLY A 25 0.86 8.52 -8.63
CA GLY A 25 2.27 8.40 -8.26
C GLY A 25 2.66 7.00 -7.81
N SER A 26 3.91 6.83 -7.36
CA SER A 26 4.43 5.58 -6.78
C SER A 26 4.76 5.79 -5.30
N ALA A 27 4.43 4.82 -4.46
CA ALA A 27 4.79 4.85 -3.05
C ALA A 27 6.28 4.50 -2.90
N HIS A 28 7.04 5.27 -2.12
CA HIS A 28 8.49 5.11 -2.01
C HIS A 28 8.94 4.58 -0.64
N HIS A 29 8.50 5.19 0.45
CA HIS A 29 8.92 4.84 1.81
C HIS A 29 7.77 4.99 2.81
N VAL A 30 7.86 4.30 3.94
CA VAL A 30 6.94 4.45 5.08
C VAL A 30 7.40 5.62 5.94
N ALA A 31 6.66 6.73 5.94
CA ALA A 31 7.03 7.91 6.73
C ALA A 31 6.78 7.72 8.23
N VAL A 32 5.67 7.07 8.60
CA VAL A 32 5.29 6.78 10.00
C VAL A 32 4.49 5.47 10.02
N SER A 33 4.65 4.68 11.08
CA SER A 33 3.83 3.49 11.33
C SER A 33 3.34 3.48 12.78
N LEU A 34 2.03 3.27 12.95
CA LEU A 34 1.32 3.24 14.24
C LEU A 34 0.45 1.98 14.33
N ASP A 35 0.24 1.46 15.53
CA ASP A 35 -0.78 0.44 15.80
C ASP A 35 -2.14 1.04 16.20
N GLY A 36 -3.11 0.16 16.49
CA GLY A 36 -4.45 0.54 16.95
C GLY A 36 -4.49 1.20 18.33
N SER A 37 -3.37 1.22 19.07
CA SER A 37 -3.21 1.91 20.35
C SER A 37 -2.38 3.19 20.22
N TRP A 38 -2.14 3.67 19.00
CA TRP A 38 -1.33 4.86 18.68
C TRP A 38 0.15 4.74 19.03
N MET A 39 0.65 3.53 19.26
CA MET A 39 2.07 3.31 19.55
C MET A 39 2.88 3.22 18.26
N ARG A 40 4.06 3.86 18.25
CA ARG A 40 4.92 3.95 17.05
C ARG A 40 5.71 2.66 16.83
N HIS A 41 5.66 2.12 15.62
CA HIS A 41 6.56 1.05 15.16
C HIS A 41 7.82 1.65 14.51
N TRP A 42 8.84 1.90 15.32
CA TRP A 42 10.08 2.52 14.86
C TRP A 42 10.79 1.73 13.75
N GLY A 43 10.71 0.40 13.77
CA GLY A 43 11.37 -0.45 12.77
C GLY A 43 10.86 -0.28 11.33
N ARG A 44 9.68 0.32 11.14
CA ARG A 44 9.09 0.52 9.81
C ARG A 44 9.35 1.90 9.23
N THR A 45 9.68 2.88 10.06
CA THR A 45 9.89 4.25 9.61
C THR A 45 11.13 4.34 8.73
N GLY A 46 10.97 4.90 7.53
CA GLY A 46 12.03 5.01 6.53
C GLY A 46 12.23 3.75 5.68
N GLU A 47 11.51 2.65 5.95
CA GLU A 47 11.59 1.47 5.10
C GLU A 47 11.06 1.75 3.70
N ARG A 48 11.74 1.21 2.69
CA ARG A 48 11.35 1.33 1.28
C ARG A 48 10.18 0.41 0.99
N ILE A 49 9.19 0.92 0.26
CA ILE A 49 8.06 0.15 -0.24
C ILE A 49 8.53 -0.62 -1.48
N GLN A 50 8.26 -1.92 -1.49
CA GLN A 50 8.59 -2.82 -2.60
C GLN A 50 7.48 -2.85 -3.65
#